data_AF-A0A8T5H613-F1
#
_entry.id   AF-A0A8T5H613-F1
#
_cell.length_a   1.000
_cell.length_b   1.000
_cell.length_c   1.000
_cell.angle_alpha   90.00
_cell.angle_beta   90.00
_cell.angle_gamma   90.00
#
_symmetry.space_group_name_H-M   'P 1'
#
loop_
_entity.id
_entity.type
_entity.pdbx_description
1 polymer ?
#
loop_
_entity_poly.entity_id
_entity_poly.type
_entity_poly.pdbx_seq_one_letter_code
_entity_poly.pdbx_strand_id
1 'polypeptide(L)'
;MKKLLVIGILLSALLIFGCQQVTEESLEQQIEEEIGGDMEITAPTAAPDDWCQTGAEWKWSGDTEGQQVNAEWHIEGLISSGEFAGLCHVVYSTSTSEGPSTIDYYFNEDGSEGYFEMNVNGETFTQEWHR
;
A
#
# COMPACT_ATOMS: atom_id res chain seq x y z
N MET A 1 6.39 21.95 14.55
CA MET A 1 7.37 20.91 14.94
C MET A 1 6.69 19.80 15.76
N LYS A 2 5.64 19.17 15.21
CA LYS A 2 4.92 18.00 15.77
C LYS A 2 4.60 16.94 14.69
N LYS A 3 5.08 17.15 13.45
CA LYS A 3 4.70 16.37 12.25
C LYS A 3 5.61 15.17 11.97
N LEU A 4 6.69 15.00 12.73
CA LEU A 4 7.64 13.88 12.59
C LEU A 4 7.27 12.65 13.43
N LEU A 5 6.18 12.70 14.19
CA LEU A 5 5.76 11.61 15.08
C LEU A 5 4.76 10.64 14.42
N VAL A 6 4.08 11.05 13.35
CA VAL A 6 3.00 10.26 12.72
C VAL A 6 3.55 9.16 11.81
N ILE A 7 4.63 9.43 11.07
CA ILE A 7 5.31 8.44 10.20
C ILE A 7 5.97 7.31 11.01
N GLY A 8 6.32 7.58 12.26
CA GLY A 8 6.88 6.58 13.17
C GLY A 8 5.85 5.59 13.71
N ILE A 9 4.57 6.00 13.80
CA ILE A 9 3.52 5.22 14.49
C ILE A 9 2.83 4.23 13.55
N LEU A 10 2.62 4.59 12.28
CA LEU A 10 2.09 3.67 11.25
C LEU A 10 2.94 2.40 11.11
N LEU A 11 4.26 2.50 11.30
CA LEU A 11 5.16 1.34 11.26
C LEU A 11 5.30 0.60 12.61
N SER A 12 4.84 1.18 13.71
CA SER A 12 4.79 0.50 15.01
C SER A 12 3.48 -0.26 15.25
N ALA A 13 2.40 0.07 14.52
CA ALA A 13 1.14 -0.69 14.56
C ALA A 13 1.27 -2.06 13.87
N LEU A 14 2.17 -2.20 12.90
CA LEU A 14 2.49 -3.46 12.21
C LEU A 14 3.31 -4.46 13.05
N LEU A 15 3.78 -4.09 14.24
CA LEU A 15 4.63 -4.95 15.09
C LEU A 15 3.94 -5.48 16.34
N ILE A 16 2.62 -5.30 16.48
CA ILE A 16 1.81 -5.87 17.57
C ILE A 16 0.91 -7.01 17.07
N PHE A 17 1.29 -7.70 15.98
CA PHE A 17 0.61 -8.90 15.48
C PHE A 17 0.88 -10.14 16.34
N GLY A 18 0.68 -10.01 17.65
CA GLY A 18 0.32 -11.10 18.53
C GLY A 18 -1.20 -11.27 18.55
N CYS A 19 -1.74 -12.18 17.74
CA CYS A 19 -3.05 -12.82 17.91
C CYS A 19 -4.31 -11.95 18.09
N GLN A 20 -4.48 -10.85 17.36
CA GLN A 20 -5.84 -10.31 17.14
C GLN A 20 -6.18 -10.42 15.66
N GLN A 21 -7.21 -11.22 15.38
CA GLN A 21 -7.88 -11.23 14.08
C GLN A 21 -8.32 -9.80 13.79
N VAL A 22 -7.61 -9.13 12.89
CA VAL A 22 -8.04 -7.85 12.32
C VAL A 22 -9.31 -8.17 11.56
N THR A 23 -10.45 -7.76 12.09
CA THR A 23 -11.73 -7.81 11.39
C THR A 23 -11.80 -6.63 10.43
N GLU A 24 -12.45 -6.81 9.29
CA GLU A 24 -12.69 -5.79 8.26
C GLU A 24 -13.20 -4.47 8.89
N GLU A 25 -14.17 -4.58 9.79
CA GLU A 25 -14.77 -3.48 10.56
C GLU A 25 -13.77 -2.71 11.46
N SER A 26 -12.73 -3.39 11.96
CA SER A 26 -11.67 -2.78 12.78
C SER A 26 -10.63 -2.04 11.93
N LEU A 27 -10.47 -2.46 10.67
CA LEU A 27 -9.54 -1.84 9.74
C LEU A 27 -10.20 -0.59 9.12
N GLU A 28 -11.47 -0.69 8.74
CA GLU A 28 -12.28 0.43 8.26
C GLU A 28 -12.30 1.58 9.28
N GLN A 29 -12.58 1.31 10.55
CA GLN A 29 -12.62 2.35 11.59
C GLN A 29 -11.29 3.09 11.80
N GLN A 30 -10.15 2.38 11.79
CA GLN A 30 -8.85 3.03 12.00
C GLN A 30 -8.47 3.94 10.82
N ILE A 31 -8.94 3.62 9.62
CA ILE A 31 -8.64 4.36 8.40
C ILE A 31 -9.61 5.53 8.22
N GLU A 32 -10.91 5.36 8.51
CA GLU A 32 -11.87 6.47 8.54
C GLU A 32 -11.40 7.59 9.50
N GLU A 33 -10.83 7.22 10.65
CA GLU A 33 -10.34 8.18 11.65
C GLU A 33 -9.07 8.94 11.21
N GLU A 34 -8.26 8.37 10.29
CA GLU A 34 -7.02 8.99 9.80
C GLU A 34 -7.16 9.73 8.45
N ILE A 35 -8.04 9.28 7.54
CA ILE A 35 -8.11 9.74 6.14
C ILE A 35 -9.42 10.49 5.83
N GLY A 36 -10.49 10.25 6.60
CA GLY A 36 -11.78 10.96 6.44
C GLY A 36 -12.58 10.61 5.18
N GLY A 37 -12.36 9.44 4.59
CA GLY A 37 -13.04 8.93 3.39
C GLY A 37 -13.71 7.56 3.60
N ASP A 38 -14.58 7.16 2.66
CA ASP A 38 -15.33 5.90 2.66
C ASP A 38 -14.52 4.81 1.93
N MET A 39 -14.02 3.83 2.67
CA MET A 39 -13.12 2.79 2.16
C MET A 39 -13.90 1.50 1.87
N GLU A 40 -13.86 1.02 0.63
CA GLU A 40 -14.42 -0.28 0.25
C GLU A 40 -13.29 -1.31 0.09
N ILE A 41 -13.11 -2.17 1.10
CA ILE A 41 -12.11 -3.23 1.05
C ILE A 41 -12.63 -4.38 0.19
N THR A 42 -12.07 -4.55 -1.01
CA THR A 42 -12.32 -5.76 -1.81
C THR A 42 -11.25 -6.81 -1.53
N ALA A 43 -11.35 -7.52 -0.40
CA ALA A 43 -10.36 -8.53 -0.05
C ALA A 43 -10.32 -9.68 -1.10
N PRO A 44 -9.13 -10.15 -1.51
CA PRO A 44 -9.00 -11.28 -2.43
C PRO A 44 -9.41 -12.62 -1.81
N THR A 45 -9.63 -13.59 -2.69
CA THR A 45 -9.71 -15.03 -2.36
C THR A 45 -8.30 -15.66 -2.18
N ALA A 46 -7.33 -14.91 -1.68
CA ALA A 46 -5.94 -15.36 -1.53
C ALA A 46 -5.77 -16.37 -0.39
N ALA A 47 -4.79 -17.27 -0.53
CA ALA A 47 -4.46 -18.24 0.50
C ALA A 47 -3.95 -17.52 1.77
N PRO A 48 -4.49 -17.83 2.95
CA PRO A 48 -4.30 -17.04 4.17
C PRO A 48 -2.86 -17.00 4.73
N ASP A 49 -1.92 -17.76 4.14
CA ASP A 49 -0.60 -18.02 4.73
C ASP A 49 0.58 -17.40 3.95
N ASP A 50 0.35 -16.80 2.78
CA ASP A 50 1.42 -16.14 2.01
C ASP A 50 1.58 -14.67 2.44
N TRP A 51 2.81 -14.24 2.72
CA TRP A 51 3.09 -12.85 3.09
C TRP A 51 2.90 -11.87 1.91
N CYS A 52 3.19 -12.33 0.68
CA CYS A 52 2.93 -11.61 -0.55
C CYS A 52 1.71 -12.24 -1.24
N GLN A 53 0.52 -11.79 -0.85
CA GLN A 53 -0.77 -12.34 -1.26
C GLN A 53 -1.08 -12.00 -2.72
N THR A 54 -0.53 -12.80 -3.65
CA THR A 54 -0.69 -12.58 -5.09
C THR A 54 -2.17 -12.46 -5.48
N GLY A 55 -2.51 -11.41 -6.23
CA GLY A 55 -3.87 -11.06 -6.63
C GLY A 55 -4.70 -10.34 -5.57
N ALA A 56 -4.11 -10.00 -4.41
CA ALA A 56 -4.76 -9.16 -3.42
C ALA A 56 -5.04 -7.76 -3.93
N GLU A 57 -6.21 -7.25 -3.58
CA GLU A 57 -6.65 -5.92 -3.96
C GLU A 57 -7.19 -5.18 -2.73
N TRP A 58 -6.87 -3.90 -2.60
CA TRP A 58 -7.54 -2.99 -1.67
C TRP A 58 -7.89 -1.72 -2.42
N LYS A 59 -9.15 -1.31 -2.32
CA LYS A 59 -9.65 -0.10 -2.96
C LYS A 59 -10.05 0.89 -1.87
N TRP A 60 -9.86 2.17 -2.15
CA TRP A 60 -10.41 3.23 -1.31
C TRP A 60 -10.84 4.40 -2.17
N SER A 61 -11.86 5.09 -1.70
CA SER A 61 -12.34 6.31 -2.34
C SER A 61 -12.58 7.39 -1.29
N GLY A 62 -12.36 8.64 -1.62
CA GLY A 62 -12.67 9.71 -0.69
C GLY A 62 -12.43 11.09 -1.25
N ASP A 63 -12.83 12.09 -0.47
CA ASP A 63 -12.56 13.49 -0.77
C ASP A 63 -11.31 13.93 -0.02
N THR A 64 -10.29 14.37 -0.76
CA THR A 64 -9.10 14.99 -0.20
C THR A 64 -9.02 16.42 -0.73
N GLU A 65 -9.11 17.40 0.17
CA GLU A 65 -9.04 18.83 -0.18
C GLU A 65 -10.08 19.27 -1.25
N GLY A 66 -11.27 18.64 -1.29
CA GLY A 66 -12.32 18.93 -2.27
C GLY A 66 -12.14 18.23 -3.62
N GLN A 67 -11.20 17.29 -3.72
CA GLN A 67 -11.00 16.44 -4.88
C GLN A 67 -11.35 15.00 -4.54
N GLN A 68 -12.19 14.37 -5.37
CA GLN A 68 -12.40 12.94 -5.31
C GLN A 68 -11.11 12.22 -5.73
N VAL A 69 -10.61 11.38 -4.84
CA VAL A 69 -9.49 10.48 -5.06
C VAL A 69 -10.03 9.06 -4.99
N ASN A 70 -9.66 8.24 -5.95
CA ASN A 70 -9.80 6.79 -5.86
C ASN A 70 -8.41 6.20 -5.88
N ALA A 71 -8.12 5.23 -5.03
CA ALA A 71 -6.89 4.47 -5.13
C ALA A 71 -7.12 2.98 -5.01
N GLU A 72 -6.16 2.24 -5.55
CA GLU A 72 -6.17 0.79 -5.59
C GLU A 72 -4.74 0.30 -5.34
N TRP A 73 -4.62 -0.61 -4.38
CA TRP A 73 -3.43 -1.43 -4.13
C TRP A 73 -3.67 -2.80 -4.74
N HIS A 74 -2.83 -3.23 -5.67
CA HIS A 74 -2.88 -4.57 -6.26
C HIS A 74 -1.56 -5.31 -6.05
N ILE A 75 -1.59 -6.49 -5.44
CA ILE A 75 -0.39 -7.32 -5.25
C ILE A 75 -0.19 -8.20 -6.48
N GLU A 76 0.81 -7.87 -7.30
CA GLU A 76 1.23 -8.67 -8.46
C GLU A 76 1.92 -9.98 -8.03
N GLY A 77 2.58 -9.97 -6.87
CA GLY A 77 3.15 -11.17 -6.26
C GLY A 77 4.66 -11.10 -6.07
N LEU A 78 5.24 -12.25 -5.69
CA LEU A 78 6.67 -12.34 -5.38
C LEU A 78 7.50 -12.42 -6.68
N ILE A 79 8.46 -11.51 -6.84
CA ILE A 79 9.34 -11.49 -8.00
C ILE A 79 10.36 -12.62 -7.91
N SER A 80 10.40 -13.47 -8.94
CA SER A 80 11.23 -14.69 -8.95
C SER A 80 12.66 -14.50 -9.47
N SER A 81 12.93 -13.43 -10.22
CA SER A 81 14.23 -13.18 -10.84
C SER A 81 14.41 -11.71 -11.25
N GLY A 82 15.65 -11.30 -11.52
CA GLY A 82 15.98 -9.93 -11.92
C GLY A 82 16.42 -9.06 -10.74
N GLU A 83 16.36 -7.74 -10.93
CA GLU A 83 16.79 -6.74 -9.95
C GLU A 83 15.97 -6.78 -8.66
N PHE A 84 14.66 -7.02 -8.78
CA PHE A 84 13.72 -7.07 -7.64
C PHE A 84 13.47 -8.50 -7.12
N ALA A 85 14.34 -9.47 -7.45
CA ALA A 85 14.14 -10.86 -7.06
C ALA A 85 14.03 -11.01 -5.53
N GLY A 86 12.98 -11.70 -5.07
CA GLY A 86 12.68 -11.90 -3.65
C GLY A 86 11.83 -10.81 -3.02
N LEU A 87 11.45 -9.76 -3.76
CA LEU A 87 10.58 -8.69 -3.28
C LEU A 87 9.13 -8.93 -3.73
N CYS A 88 8.17 -8.51 -2.90
CA CYS A 88 6.77 -8.46 -3.26
C CYS A 88 6.51 -7.23 -4.11
N HIS A 89 5.93 -7.44 -5.29
CA HIS A 89 5.54 -6.36 -6.20
C HIS A 89 4.09 -5.98 -5.95
N VAL A 90 3.88 -4.68 -5.73
CA VAL A 90 2.57 -4.08 -5.54
C VAL A 90 2.42 -2.88 -6.46
N VAL A 91 1.33 -2.85 -7.20
CA VAL A 91 0.94 -1.71 -8.04
C VAL A 91 -0.01 -0.85 -7.24
N TYR A 92 0.41 0.37 -6.91
CA TYR A 92 -0.46 1.39 -6.35
C TYR A 92 -0.93 2.32 -7.46
N SER A 93 -2.22 2.37 -7.71
CA SER A 93 -2.81 3.30 -8.66
C SER A 93 -3.70 4.31 -7.95
N THR A 94 -3.67 5.55 -8.44
CA THR A 94 -4.60 6.60 -8.01
C THR A 94 -5.29 7.20 -9.22
N SER A 95 -6.53 7.63 -9.05
CA SER A 95 -7.29 8.38 -10.04
C SER A 95 -7.86 9.61 -9.38
N THR A 96 -7.39 10.78 -9.83
CA THR A 96 -7.89 12.09 -9.40
C THR A 96 -8.46 12.86 -10.58
N SER A 97 -8.96 14.07 -10.35
CA SER A 97 -9.36 14.98 -11.43
C SER A 97 -8.21 15.38 -12.37
N GLU A 98 -6.96 15.22 -11.95
CA GLU A 98 -5.76 15.54 -12.76
C GLU A 98 -5.36 14.40 -13.69
N GLY A 99 -5.87 13.19 -13.45
CA GLY A 99 -5.60 11.99 -14.23
C GLY A 99 -5.21 10.80 -13.37
N PRO A 100 -5.01 9.63 -14.00
CA PRO A 100 -4.50 8.45 -13.32
C PRO A 100 -2.99 8.57 -13.08
N SER A 101 -2.53 8.02 -11.95
CA SER A 101 -1.11 7.82 -11.64
C SER A 101 -0.89 6.38 -11.17
N THR A 102 0.32 5.88 -11.34
CA THR A 102 0.71 4.54 -10.92
C THR A 102 2.12 4.57 -10.35
N ILE A 103 2.31 3.84 -9.25
CA ILE A 103 3.58 3.63 -8.57
C ILE A 103 3.73 2.13 -8.35
N ASP A 104 4.82 1.55 -8.83
CA ASP A 104 5.19 0.17 -8.53
C ASP A 104 6.04 0.17 -7.25
N TYR A 105 5.66 -0.64 -6.28
CA TYR A 105 6.39 -0.87 -5.04
C TYR A 105 6.97 -2.28 -5.03
N TYR A 106 8.21 -2.41 -4.58
CA TYR A 106 8.91 -3.67 -4.38
C TYR A 106 9.46 -3.70 -2.97
N PHE A 107 9.02 -4.61 -2.12
CA PHE A 107 9.49 -4.64 -0.72
C PHE A 107 9.64 -6.05 -0.18
N ASN A 108 10.49 -6.20 0.82
CA ASN A 108 10.72 -7.46 1.51
C ASN A 108 9.66 -7.71 2.60
N GLU A 109 9.62 -8.93 3.15
CA GLU A 109 8.56 -9.37 4.08
C GLU A 109 8.39 -8.48 5.32
N ASP A 110 9.47 -7.90 5.84
CA ASP A 110 9.42 -7.03 7.01
C ASP A 110 9.28 -5.53 6.68
N GLY A 111 9.28 -5.17 5.40
CA GLY A 111 9.18 -3.80 4.90
C GLY A 111 10.38 -2.90 5.25
N SER A 112 11.50 -3.45 5.73
CA SER A 112 12.69 -2.68 6.08
C SER A 112 13.45 -2.16 4.87
N GLU A 113 13.32 -2.81 3.72
CA GLU A 113 13.95 -2.38 2.47
C GLU A 113 13.00 -2.54 1.28
N GLY A 114 13.22 -1.72 0.27
CA GLY A 114 12.47 -1.82 -0.97
C GLY A 114 12.77 -0.71 -1.96
N TYR A 115 12.01 -0.72 -3.04
CA TYR A 115 12.09 0.20 -4.15
C TYR A 115 10.70 0.68 -4.51
N PHE A 116 10.60 1.92 -4.99
CA PHE A 116 9.44 2.31 -5.76
C PHE A 116 9.86 2.85 -7.12
N GLU A 117 9.04 2.53 -8.12
CA GLU A 117 9.18 3.02 -9.48
C GLU A 117 7.98 3.89 -9.86
N MET A 118 8.27 5.03 -10.49
CA MET A 118 7.25 5.90 -11.07
C MET A 118 7.60 6.18 -12.52
N ASN A 119 6.62 6.05 -13.41
CA ASN A 119 6.77 6.52 -14.78
C ASN A 119 6.27 7.96 -14.89
N VAL A 120 7.18 8.88 -15.22
CA VAL A 120 6.84 10.29 -15.46
C VAL A 120 7.30 10.63 -16.88
N ASN A 121 6.34 10.93 -17.76
CA ASN A 121 6.60 11.28 -19.16
C ASN A 121 7.41 10.22 -19.94
N GLY A 122 7.24 8.94 -19.63
CA GLY A 122 7.97 7.85 -20.29
C GLY A 122 9.35 7.57 -19.71
N GLU A 123 9.79 8.33 -18.71
CA GLU A 123 11.00 8.04 -17.93
C GLU A 123 10.62 7.33 -16.64
N THR A 124 11.26 6.18 -16.37
CA THR A 124 11.10 5.46 -15.11
C THR A 124 12.09 6.01 -14.09
N PHE A 125 11.57 6.42 -12.94
CA PHE A 125 12.35 6.84 -11.79
C PHE A 125 12.25 5.77 -10.72
N THR A 126 13.38 5.17 -10.38
CA THR A 126 13.50 4.16 -9.32
C THR A 126 14.15 4.80 -8.09
N GLN A 127 13.55 4.64 -6.92
CA GLN A 127 14.12 5.07 -5.65
C GLN A 127 14.12 3.90 -4.67
N GLU A 128 15.28 3.64 -4.07
CA GLU A 128 15.44 2.69 -2.99
C GLU A 128 15.16 3.35 -1.62
N TRP A 129 14.67 2.56 -0.67
CA TRP A 129 14.64 2.92 0.74
C TRP A 129 15.19 1.79 1.62
N HIS A 130 15.69 2.18 2.79
CA HIS A 130 16.12 1.28 3.85
C HIS A 130 15.81 1.94 5.20
N ARG A 131 15.25 1.19 6.16
CA ARG A 131 14.79 1.71 7.46
C ARG A 131 15.61 1.20 8.64
#